data_AF-G2WFU1-F1
#
_entry.id   AF-G2WFU1-F1
#
_cell.length_a   1.000
_cell.length_b   1.000
_cell.length_c   1.000
_cell.angle_alpha   90.00
_cell.angle_beta   90.00
_cell.angle_gamma   90.00
#
_symmetry.space_group_name_H-M   'P 1'
#
loop_
_entity.id
_entity.type
_entity.pdbx_description
1 polymer ?
#
loop_
_entity_poly.entity_id
_entity_poly.type
_entity_poly.pdbx_seq_one_letter_code
_entity_poly.pdbx_strand_id
1 'polypeptide(L)' 'MCEHQLTQEDLEFDKKHIWHPYTSITTPLKVYPVTKAEGSYLYLDNGTKVV' A
#
# COMPACT_ATOMS: atom_id res chain seq x y z
N MET A 1 10.11 -9.43 15.72
CA MET A 1 10.05 -8.56 14.54
C MET A 1 9.62 -9.43 13.38
N CYS A 2 8.31 -9.57 13.14
CA CYS A 2 7.83 -10.32 11.97
C CYS A 2 7.72 -9.34 10.81
N GLU A 3 8.53 -9.53 9.78
CA GLU A 3 8.35 -8.87 8.49
C GLU A 3 7.18 -9.58 7.79
N HIS A 4 5.96 -9.07 7.96
CA HIS A 4 4.81 -9.58 7.23
C HIS A 4 4.74 -8.87 5.87
N GLN A 5 4.97 -9.62 4.80
CA GLN A 5 4.84 -9.13 3.44
C GLN A 5 3.36 -9.08 3.07
N LEU A 6 2.90 -7.93 2.55
CA LEU A 6 1.52 -7.77 2.09
C LEU A 6 1.23 -8.73 0.95
N THR A 7 0.12 -9.45 1.05
CA THR A 7 -0.30 -10.44 0.06
C THR A 7 -1.18 -9.80 -1.01
N GLN A 8 -1.43 -10.53 -2.11
CA GLN A 8 -2.40 -10.09 -3.12
C GLN A 8 -3.83 -10.04 -2.57
N GLU A 9 -4.17 -10.89 -1.60
CA GLU A 9 -5.48 -10.89 -0.97
C GLU A 9 -5.69 -9.63 -0.13
N ASP A 10 -4.66 -9.15 0.56
CA ASP A 10 -4.71 -7.89 1.31
C ASP A 10 -4.98 -6.69 0.39
N LEU A 11 -4.34 -6.66 -0.78
CA LEU A 11 -4.53 -5.59 -1.77
C LEU A 11 -5.93 -5.64 -2.40
N GLU A 12 -6.45 -6.84 -2.67
CA GLU A 12 -7.82 -7.00 -3.17
C GLU A 12 -8.86 -6.63 -2.11
N PHE A 13 -8.57 -6.90 -0.83
CA PHE A 13 -9.40 -6.47 0.27
C PHE A 13 -9.40 -4.95 0.41
N ASP A 14 -8.22 -4.31 0.43
CA ASP A 14 -8.08 -2.85 0.47
C ASP A 14 -8.89 -2.19 -0.65
N LYS A 15 -8.68 -2.64 -1.89
CA LYS A 15 -9.35 -2.11 -3.07
C LYS A 15 -10.88 -2.17 -2.99
N LYS A 16 -11.44 -3.21 -2.38
CA LYS A 16 -12.89 -3.44 -2.34
C LYS A 16 -13.56 -2.83 -1.11
N HIS A 17 -12.82 -2.63 -0.01
CA HIS A 17 -13.42 -2.35 1.29
C HIS A 17 -12.87 -1.09 1.98
N ILE A 18 -11.70 -0.58 1.59
CA ILE A 18 -11.06 0.57 2.22
C ILE A 18 -11.23 1.80 1.32
N TRP A 19 -11.82 2.86 1.86
CA TRP A 19 -12.00 4.11 1.13
C TRP A 19 -10.74 4.97 1.24
N HIS A 20 -10.13 5.26 0.09
CA HIS A 20 -9.02 6.20 0.04
C HIS A 20 -9.53 7.63 -0.23
N PRO A 21 -8.89 8.67 0.33
CA PRO A 21 -9.25 10.05 0.05
C PRO A 21 -9.23 10.34 -1.45
N TYR A 22 -10.32 10.93 -1.95
CA TYR A 22 -10.44 11.41 -3.34
C TYR A 22 -10.21 10.34 -4.43
N THR A 23 -10.40 9.06 -4.13
CA THR A 23 -10.51 7.99 -5.15
C THR A 23 -11.96 7.54 -5.34
N SER A 24 -12.28 7.05 -6.53
CA SER A 24 -13.54 6.33 -6.77
C SER A 24 -13.50 4.94 -6.12
N ILE A 25 -14.60 4.52 -5.50
CA ILE A 25 -14.74 3.15 -4.96
C ILE A 25 -15.03 2.15 -6.09
N THR A 26 -15.72 2.58 -7.16
CA THR A 26 -16.06 1.71 -8.29
C THR A 26 -14.90 1.56 -9.27
N THR A 27 -14.04 2.58 -9.36
CA THR A 27 -12.87 2.63 -10.24
C THR A 27 -11.65 3.18 -9.49
N PRO A 28 -11.14 2.44 -8.48
CA PRO A 28 -10.05 2.91 -7.64
C PRO A 28 -8.74 3.03 -8.42
N LEU A 29 -7.96 4.05 -8.07
CA LEU A 29 -6.61 4.26 -8.60
C LEU A 29 -5.64 3.22 -8.01
N LYS A 30 -4.46 3.11 -8.64
CA LYS A 30 -3.39 2.25 -8.14
C LYS A 30 -2.86 2.77 -6.80
N VAL A 31 -2.86 1.90 -5.80
CA VAL A 31 -2.20 2.13 -4.51
C VAL A 31 -0.79 1.51 -4.50
N TYR A 32 0.07 2.04 -3.64
CA TYR A 32 1.43 1.54 -3.44
C TYR A 32 1.60 1.14 -1.98
N PRO A 33 1.68 -0.17 -1.68
CA PRO A 33 1.83 -0.64 -0.30
C PRO A 33 3.18 -0.23 0.29
N VAL A 34 3.13 0.46 1.44
CA VAL A 34 4.31 0.92 2.19
C VAL A 34 4.53 -0.02 3.38
N THR A 35 5.75 -0.55 3.55
CA THR A 35 6.10 -1.46 4.65
C THR A 35 6.78 -0.76 5.82
N LYS A 36 7.52 0.33 5.55
CA LYS A 36 8.15 1.15 6.59
C LYS A 36 8.51 2.55 6.08
N ALA A 37 8.82 3.44 7.02
CA ALA A 37 9.39 4.76 6.76
C ALA A 37 10.64 4.99 7.63
N GLU A 38 11.63 5.71 7.10
CA GLU A 38 12.85 6.07 7.82
C GLU A 38 13.36 7.43 7.34
N GLY A 39 13.47 8.40 8.26
CA GLY A 39 13.77 9.78 7.89
C GLY A 39 12.71 10.34 6.93
N SER A 40 13.15 10.83 5.76
CA SER A 40 12.28 11.33 4.68
C SER A 40 12.10 10.31 3.56
N TYR A 41 12.13 9.00 3.86
CA TYR A 41 12.00 7.95 2.87
C TYR A 41 10.88 6.97 3.21
N LEU A 42 10.17 6.51 2.19
CA LEU A 42 9.23 5.40 2.27
C LEU A 42 9.81 4.18 1.56
N TYR A 43 9.58 3.00 2.14
CA TYR A 43 9.97 1.71 1.59
C TYR A 43 8.71 0.95 1.20
N LEU A 44 8.58 0.62 -0.09
CA LEU A 44 7.47 -0.14 -0.62
C LEU A 44 7.67 -1.65 -0.40
N ASP A 45 6.60 -2.43 -0.54
CA ASP A 45 6.62 -3.89 -0.41
C ASP A 45 7.58 -4.59 -1.39
N ASN A 46 7.78 -4.02 -2.57
CA ASN A 46 8.66 -4.52 -3.63
C ASN A 46 10.13 -4.12 -3.43
N GLY A 47 10.47 -3.51 -2.30
CA GLY A 47 11.81 -3.05 -1.96
C GLY A 47 12.19 -1.68 -2.53
N THR A 48 11.29 -1.03 -3.29
CA THR A 48 11.54 0.32 -3.83
C THR A 48 11.59 1.35 -2.70
N LYS A 49 12.58 2.23 -2.74
CA LYS A 49 12.72 3.39 -1.86
C LYS A 49 12.30 4.65 -2.59
N VAL A 50 11.40 5.43 -1.99
CA VAL A 50 10.96 6.73 -2.53
C VAL A 50 11.25 7.84 -1.52
N VAL A 51 11.49 9.05 -2.02
CA VAL A 51 11.61 10.30 -1.25
C VAL A 51 10.30 11.05 -1.27
#